data_AF-A0A9P6J0S4-F1
#
_entry.id   AF-A0A9P6J0S4-F1
#
_cell.length_a   1.000
_cell.length_b   1.000
_cell.length_c   1.000
_cell.angle_alpha   90.00
_cell.angle_beta   90.00
_cell.angle_gamma   90.00
#
_symmetry.space_group_name_H-M   'P 1'
#
loop_
_entity.id
_entity.type
_entity.pdbx_description
1 polymer ?
#
loop_
_entity_poly.entity_id
_entity_poly.type
_entity_poly.pdbx_seq_one_letter_code
_entity_poly.pdbx_strand_id
1 'polypeptide(L)'
;MDVVLLQFWLAGLTGLAESGSANQRLIWKSLVLVKIPSIISQLESNQDDLCATVESTLRQLSFYRGILNECDENIAEDSPGEKSNIVKAIAVGCHTKGLIRVARLEIVDGISDARDHSMDQSFGKYDDQVEEIDDLCGRILSDFQHQEQLVDRIIKVCEDAESKNDVFVLSKLCQTLDDNPLVLDVMHLLRSPSALLVPLERFVNNLQQNEDDDIDTCNSNLEGFGIVLILIMSIIRRYDLARCLDTVLKERHGFCYLWLHHTSATIPAASMSNMTPDMQSLMGRWITALFDSMGISDDLIQ
;
A
#
# COMPACT_ATOMS: atom_id res chain seq x y z
N MET A 1 -15.41 -2.26 -26.47
CA MET A 1 -14.82 -2.25 -25.12
C MET A 1 -14.16 -3.59 -24.79
N ASP A 2 -14.76 -4.70 -25.21
CA ASP A 2 -14.29 -6.08 -25.01
C ASP A 2 -12.80 -6.31 -25.30
N VAL A 3 -12.30 -5.82 -26.43
CA VAL A 3 -10.88 -5.96 -26.83
C VAL A 3 -9.95 -5.23 -25.85
N VAL A 4 -10.36 -4.07 -25.35
CA VAL A 4 -9.57 -3.27 -24.41
C VAL A 4 -9.50 -3.97 -23.05
N LEU A 5 -10.61 -4.51 -22.56
CA LEU A 5 -10.66 -5.24 -21.28
C LEU A 5 -9.87 -6.54 -21.33
N LEU A 6 -9.96 -7.28 -22.44
CA LEU A 6 -9.13 -8.45 -22.67
C LEU A 6 -7.64 -8.07 -22.66
N GLN A 7 -7.26 -6.97 -23.33
CA GLN A 7 -5.87 -6.49 -23.33
C GLN A 7 -5.37 -6.12 -21.94
N PHE A 8 -6.20 -5.48 -21.10
CA PHE A 8 -5.83 -5.17 -19.71
C PHE A 8 -5.52 -6.43 -18.90
N TRP A 9 -6.40 -7.44 -18.94
CA TRP A 9 -6.15 -8.69 -18.23
C TRP A 9 -4.98 -9.47 -18.81
N LEU A 10 -4.85 -9.56 -20.14
CA LEU A 10 -3.71 -10.24 -20.76
C LEU A 10 -2.39 -9.57 -20.41
N ALA A 11 -2.32 -8.23 -20.40
CA ALA A 11 -1.11 -7.51 -19.99
C ALA A 11 -0.75 -7.80 -18.53
N GLY A 12 -1.74 -7.81 -17.62
CA GLY A 12 -1.51 -8.18 -16.22
C GLY A 12 -1.08 -9.63 -16.03
N LEU A 13 -1.66 -10.56 -16.81
CA LEU A 13 -1.31 -11.97 -16.80
C LEU A 13 0.07 -12.25 -17.40
N THR A 14 0.49 -11.51 -18.44
CA THR A 14 1.86 -11.55 -18.96
C THR A 14 2.85 -11.07 -17.90
N GLY A 15 2.57 -9.96 -17.22
CA GLY A 15 3.40 -9.49 -16.11
C GLY A 15 3.49 -10.52 -14.96
N LEU A 16 2.39 -11.21 -14.66
CA LEU A 16 2.39 -12.32 -13.71
C LEU A 16 3.27 -13.48 -14.18
N ALA A 17 3.20 -13.85 -15.45
CA ALA A 17 4.02 -14.94 -16.02
C ALA A 17 5.52 -14.61 -16.04
N GLU A 18 5.88 -13.35 -16.30
CA GLU A 18 7.28 -12.89 -16.38
C GLU A 18 7.90 -12.57 -15.01
N SER A 19 7.14 -12.70 -13.93
CA SER A 19 7.57 -12.33 -12.58
C SER A 19 8.72 -13.22 -12.06
N GLY A 20 9.85 -12.57 -11.76
CA GLY A 20 11.06 -13.24 -11.27
C GLY A 20 11.08 -13.51 -9.77
N SER A 21 10.14 -12.94 -9.00
CA SER A 21 10.08 -13.07 -7.54
C SER A 21 8.66 -13.24 -7.01
N ALA A 22 8.53 -13.86 -5.83
CA ALA A 22 7.25 -14.02 -5.14
C ALA A 22 6.57 -12.66 -4.85
N ASN A 23 7.34 -11.64 -4.48
CA ASN A 23 6.82 -10.30 -4.21
C ASN A 23 6.22 -9.66 -5.46
N GLN A 24 6.90 -9.75 -6.61
CA GLN A 24 6.36 -9.25 -7.87
C GLN A 24 5.08 -10.00 -8.27
N ARG A 25 4.99 -11.31 -8.02
CA ARG A 25 3.77 -12.09 -8.28
C ARG A 25 2.60 -11.58 -7.46
N LEU A 26 2.80 -11.34 -6.17
CA LEU A 26 1.73 -10.85 -5.30
C LEU A 26 1.19 -9.49 -5.76
N ILE A 27 2.06 -8.60 -6.24
CA ILE A 27 1.65 -7.32 -6.84
C ILE A 27 0.83 -7.56 -8.12
N TRP A 28 1.30 -8.41 -9.02
CA TRP A 28 0.57 -8.74 -10.26
C TRP A 28 -0.77 -9.44 -9.99
N LYS A 29 -0.84 -10.33 -8.98
CA LYS A 29 -2.10 -10.93 -8.52
C LYS A 29 -3.05 -9.87 -7.98
N SER A 30 -2.57 -8.95 -7.15
CA SER A 30 -3.37 -7.83 -6.64
C SER A 30 -3.88 -6.94 -7.79
N LEU A 31 -3.06 -6.71 -8.82
CA LEU A 31 -3.48 -5.98 -10.01
C LEU A 31 -4.59 -6.70 -10.78
N VAL A 32 -4.36 -7.98 -11.13
CA VAL A 32 -5.24 -8.78 -11.99
C VAL A 32 -6.57 -9.11 -11.31
N LEU A 33 -6.52 -9.46 -10.02
CA LEU A 33 -7.66 -9.97 -9.26
C LEU A 33 -8.48 -8.87 -8.59
N VAL A 34 -7.88 -7.72 -8.30
CA VAL A 34 -8.52 -6.68 -7.48
C VAL A 34 -8.56 -5.34 -8.20
N LYS A 35 -7.40 -4.80 -8.59
CA LYS A 35 -7.33 -3.45 -9.17
C LYS A 35 -8.05 -3.35 -10.51
N ILE A 36 -7.83 -4.29 -11.43
CA ILE A 36 -8.48 -4.28 -12.74
C ILE A 36 -10.02 -4.34 -12.60
N PRO A 37 -10.61 -5.30 -11.86
CA PRO A 37 -12.05 -5.28 -11.58
C PRO A 37 -12.54 -3.97 -10.97
N SER A 38 -11.79 -3.39 -10.03
CA SER A 38 -12.13 -2.10 -9.41
C SER A 38 -12.17 -0.95 -10.44
N ILE A 39 -11.17 -0.85 -11.33
CA ILE A 39 -11.16 0.13 -12.43
C ILE A 39 -12.34 -0.09 -13.38
N ILE A 40 -12.62 -1.33 -13.76
CA ILE A 40 -13.72 -1.67 -14.69
C ILE A 40 -15.06 -1.23 -14.11
N SER A 41 -15.29 -1.43 -12.81
CA SER A 41 -16.51 -0.99 -12.13
C SER A 41 -16.72 0.53 -12.15
N GLN A 42 -15.68 1.32 -12.42
CA GLN A 42 -15.72 2.78 -12.50
C GLN A 42 -15.84 3.33 -13.93
N LEU A 43 -15.72 2.48 -14.97
CA LEU A 43 -15.59 2.93 -16.37
C LEU A 43 -16.93 3.17 -17.11
N GLU A 44 -18.00 2.45 -16.79
CA GLU A 44 -19.28 2.57 -17.51
C GLU A 44 -20.47 2.93 -16.61
N SER A 45 -21.33 3.81 -17.12
CA SER A 45 -22.60 4.16 -16.47
C SER A 45 -23.70 3.12 -16.67
N ASN A 46 -23.59 2.26 -17.70
CA ASN A 46 -24.57 1.21 -17.96
C ASN A 46 -24.05 -0.15 -17.47
N GLN A 47 -24.42 -0.54 -16.25
CA GLN A 47 -23.96 -1.78 -15.62
C GLN A 47 -24.29 -3.06 -16.42
N ASP A 48 -25.37 -3.05 -17.19
CA ASP A 48 -25.85 -4.22 -17.91
C ASP A 48 -24.96 -4.57 -19.11
N ASP A 49 -24.53 -3.56 -19.87
CA ASP A 49 -23.62 -3.72 -21.00
C ASP A 49 -22.22 -4.12 -20.50
N LEU A 50 -21.76 -3.47 -19.42
CA LEU A 50 -20.50 -3.78 -18.76
C LEU A 50 -20.43 -5.24 -18.30
N CYS A 51 -21.49 -5.75 -17.66
CA CYS A 51 -21.57 -7.14 -17.24
C CYS A 51 -21.46 -8.08 -18.44
N ALA A 52 -22.21 -7.83 -19.51
CA ALA A 52 -22.19 -8.67 -20.70
C ALA A 52 -20.79 -8.72 -21.35
N THR A 53 -20.11 -7.58 -21.41
CA THR A 53 -18.74 -7.49 -21.89
C THR A 53 -17.76 -8.24 -20.98
N VAL A 54 -17.81 -8.06 -19.66
CA VAL A 54 -16.94 -8.77 -18.71
C VAL A 54 -17.16 -10.29 -18.78
N GLU A 55 -18.41 -10.74 -18.86
CA GLU A 55 -18.75 -12.16 -19.04
C GLU A 55 -18.18 -12.73 -20.35
N SER A 56 -18.26 -11.97 -21.45
CA SER A 56 -17.66 -12.33 -22.74
C SER A 56 -16.14 -12.47 -22.65
N THR A 57 -15.47 -11.50 -22.02
CA THR A 57 -14.01 -11.52 -21.82
C THR A 57 -13.57 -12.70 -20.95
N LEU A 58 -14.30 -13.02 -19.88
CA LEU A 58 -14.00 -14.17 -19.04
C LEU A 58 -14.16 -15.51 -19.76
N ARG A 59 -15.16 -15.64 -20.64
CA ARG A 59 -15.30 -16.82 -21.51
C ARG A 59 -14.11 -16.94 -22.46
N GLN A 60 -13.63 -15.84 -23.03
CA GLN A 60 -12.42 -15.84 -23.87
C GLN A 60 -11.18 -16.25 -23.07
N LEU A 61 -10.99 -15.72 -21.86
CA LEU A 61 -9.88 -16.11 -20.99
C LEU A 61 -9.96 -17.58 -20.56
N SER A 62 -11.17 -18.11 -20.37
CA SER A 62 -11.37 -19.51 -19.99
C SER A 62 -10.87 -20.51 -21.04
N PHE A 63 -10.85 -20.11 -22.31
CA PHE A 63 -10.26 -20.92 -23.39
C PHE A 63 -8.76 -21.14 -23.19
N TYR A 64 -8.09 -20.19 -22.53
CA TYR A 64 -6.66 -20.23 -22.25
C TYR A 64 -6.33 -20.70 -20.82
N ARG A 65 -7.31 -21.21 -20.06
CA ARG A 65 -7.16 -21.58 -18.63
C ARG A 65 -5.94 -22.46 -18.34
N GLY A 66 -5.60 -23.40 -19.21
CA GLY A 66 -4.42 -24.25 -19.03
C GLY A 66 -3.13 -23.46 -18.95
N ILE A 67 -2.90 -22.57 -19.91
CA ILE A 67 -1.72 -21.70 -19.96
C ILE A 67 -1.74 -20.69 -18.81
N LEU A 68 -2.91 -20.11 -18.51
CA LEU A 68 -3.04 -19.10 -17.46
C LEU A 68 -2.78 -19.67 -16.06
N ASN A 69 -3.15 -20.92 -15.81
CA ASN A 69 -2.87 -21.59 -14.54
C ASN A 69 -1.38 -21.87 -14.35
N GLU A 70 -0.64 -22.20 -15.42
CA GLU A 70 0.83 -22.33 -15.36
C GLU A 70 1.52 -21.01 -14.98
N CYS A 71 0.89 -19.86 -15.27
CA CYS A 71 1.41 -18.56 -14.84
C CYS A 71 1.35 -18.36 -13.31
N ASP A 72 0.45 -19.04 -12.60
CA ASP A 72 0.26 -18.91 -11.15
C ASP A 72 1.03 -19.98 -10.35
N GLU A 73 1.26 -21.17 -10.92
CA GLU A 73 1.86 -22.34 -10.24
C GLU A 73 3.37 -22.25 -9.97
N ASN A 74 4.06 -21.18 -10.38
CA ASN A 74 5.54 -21.19 -10.32
C ASN A 74 6.17 -21.05 -8.92
N ILE A 75 5.44 -20.95 -7.80
CA ILE A 75 5.97 -21.18 -6.43
C ILE A 75 4.82 -21.71 -5.55
N ALA A 76 4.77 -23.03 -5.35
CA ALA A 76 4.54 -23.70 -4.07
C ALA A 76 4.54 -25.22 -4.29
N GLU A 77 5.71 -25.83 -4.08
CA GLU A 77 5.74 -27.17 -3.47
C GLU A 77 4.97 -27.09 -2.13
N ASP A 78 4.26 -28.16 -1.78
CA ASP A 78 3.63 -28.41 -0.48
C ASP A 78 2.28 -27.77 -0.15
N SER A 79 1.24 -28.06 -0.95
CA SER A 79 -0.13 -28.24 -0.43
C SER A 79 -0.98 -29.14 -1.33
N PRO A 80 -1.55 -30.25 -0.85
CA PRO A 80 -2.47 -31.09 -1.61
C PRO A 80 -3.87 -30.49 -1.54
N GLY A 81 -4.15 -29.46 -2.34
CA GLY A 81 -5.47 -28.83 -2.40
C GLY A 81 -5.65 -28.06 -3.70
N GLU A 82 -6.79 -28.28 -4.38
CA GLU A 82 -7.30 -27.62 -5.59
C GLU A 82 -6.29 -26.80 -6.42
N LYS A 83 -5.94 -27.29 -7.62
CA LYS A 83 -5.19 -26.54 -8.63
C LYS A 83 -5.75 -25.11 -8.75
N SER A 84 -4.90 -24.12 -8.45
CA SER A 84 -5.27 -22.70 -8.54
C SER A 84 -5.87 -22.42 -9.91
N ASN A 85 -7.09 -21.87 -9.93
CA ASN A 85 -7.75 -21.46 -11.15
C ASN A 85 -7.80 -19.94 -11.18
N ILE A 86 -6.81 -19.35 -11.85
CA ILE A 86 -6.70 -17.89 -11.93
C ILE A 86 -7.93 -17.26 -12.58
N VAL A 87 -8.55 -17.94 -13.55
CA VAL A 87 -9.79 -17.47 -14.20
C VAL A 87 -10.97 -17.47 -13.21
N LYS A 88 -11.05 -18.47 -12.33
CA LYS A 88 -12.04 -18.49 -11.23
C LYS A 88 -11.76 -17.37 -10.23
N ALA A 89 -10.49 -17.13 -9.87
CA ALA A 89 -10.12 -16.04 -8.98
C ALA A 89 -10.46 -14.66 -9.55
N ILE A 90 -10.22 -14.42 -10.86
CA ILE A 90 -10.65 -13.21 -11.55
C ILE A 90 -12.18 -13.09 -11.52
N ALA A 91 -12.90 -14.19 -11.79
CA ALA A 91 -14.35 -14.19 -11.74
C ALA A 91 -14.89 -13.86 -10.34
N VAL A 92 -14.28 -14.36 -9.27
CA VAL A 92 -14.60 -13.97 -7.88
C VAL A 92 -14.41 -12.47 -7.68
N GLY A 93 -13.26 -11.91 -8.07
CA GLY A 93 -12.99 -10.47 -7.95
C GLY A 93 -13.96 -9.59 -8.75
N CYS A 94 -14.36 -10.03 -9.94
CA CYS A 94 -15.40 -9.35 -10.71
C CYS A 94 -16.79 -9.48 -10.06
N HIS A 95 -17.10 -10.63 -9.45
CA HIS A 95 -18.37 -10.83 -8.77
C HIS A 95 -18.53 -9.93 -7.54
N THR A 96 -17.48 -9.76 -6.72
CA THR A 96 -17.51 -8.85 -5.56
C THR A 96 -17.74 -7.39 -5.96
N LYS A 97 -17.35 -7.02 -7.19
CA LYS A 97 -17.62 -5.70 -7.80
C LYS A 97 -18.96 -5.60 -8.52
N GLY A 98 -19.77 -6.66 -8.51
CA GLY A 98 -21.06 -6.69 -9.20
C GLY A 98 -20.96 -6.70 -10.72
N LEU A 99 -19.81 -7.08 -11.28
CA LEU A 99 -19.54 -7.10 -12.73
C LEU A 99 -20.00 -8.39 -13.42
N ILE A 100 -20.51 -9.37 -12.67
CA ILE A 100 -20.92 -10.67 -13.20
C ILE A 100 -22.27 -11.08 -12.63
N ARG A 101 -23.10 -11.66 -13.50
CA ARG A 101 -24.33 -12.37 -13.11
C ARG A 101 -24.02 -13.87 -12.99
N VAL A 102 -23.94 -14.36 -11.75
CA VAL A 102 -23.54 -15.74 -11.40
C VAL A 102 -24.32 -16.80 -12.20
N ALA A 103 -25.60 -16.54 -12.49
CA ALA A 103 -26.47 -17.44 -13.24
C ALA A 103 -26.08 -17.70 -14.72
N ARG A 104 -25.07 -17.02 -15.28
CA ARG A 104 -24.70 -17.12 -16.72
C ARG A 104 -23.28 -17.62 -17.00
N LEU A 105 -22.51 -17.97 -15.97
CA LEU A 105 -21.13 -18.44 -16.10
C LEU A 105 -20.93 -19.78 -15.39
N GLU A 106 -20.82 -20.85 -16.18
CA GLU A 106 -20.45 -22.21 -15.72
C GLU A 106 -19.03 -22.27 -15.08
N ILE A 107 -18.27 -21.18 -15.17
CA ILE A 107 -16.94 -21.03 -14.55
C ILE A 107 -17.05 -20.83 -13.02
N VAL A 108 -18.24 -20.47 -12.55
CA VAL A 108 -18.53 -20.03 -11.17
C VAL A 108 -19.19 -21.14 -10.34
N ASP A 109 -18.95 -22.41 -10.68
CA ASP A 109 -19.53 -23.52 -9.91
C ASP A 109 -18.93 -23.54 -8.48
N GLY A 110 -19.79 -23.36 -7.47
CA GLY A 110 -19.43 -23.34 -6.05
C GLY A 110 -19.28 -21.97 -5.38
N ILE A 111 -19.56 -20.83 -6.05
CA ILE A 111 -19.71 -19.56 -5.33
C ILE A 111 -21.12 -19.53 -4.74
N SER A 112 -21.23 -19.91 -3.45
CA SER A 112 -22.37 -19.53 -2.60
C SER A 112 -22.60 -18.03 -2.76
N ASP A 113 -23.86 -17.59 -2.89
CA ASP A 113 -24.28 -16.18 -2.92
C ASP A 113 -23.75 -15.43 -1.68
N ALA A 114 -22.48 -15.02 -1.70
CA ALA A 114 -21.80 -14.31 -0.62
C ALA A 114 -22.14 -12.80 -0.66
N ARG A 115 -23.34 -12.47 -1.13
CA ARG A 115 -23.96 -11.17 -0.86
C ARG A 115 -24.62 -11.13 0.52
N ASP A 116 -24.81 -12.28 1.16
CA ASP A 116 -25.31 -12.38 2.53
C ASP A 116 -24.24 -12.97 3.45
N HIS A 117 -23.52 -12.10 4.15
CA HIS A 117 -23.47 -12.07 5.62
C HIS A 117 -22.50 -10.97 6.04
N SER A 118 -23.05 -9.97 6.73
CA SER A 118 -22.38 -8.94 7.51
C SER A 118 -20.97 -9.31 7.99
N MET A 119 -19.94 -8.70 7.39
CA MET A 119 -18.59 -8.53 7.94
C MET A 119 -18.56 -7.59 9.17
N ASP A 120 -19.68 -7.46 9.88
CA ASP A 120 -19.81 -6.73 11.14
C ASP A 120 -19.70 -7.66 12.36
N GLN A 121 -19.59 -8.99 12.16
CA GLN A 121 -19.64 -9.98 13.25
C GLN A 121 -18.36 -10.81 13.49
N SER A 122 -17.28 -10.58 12.72
CA SER A 122 -16.02 -11.35 12.90
C SER A 122 -14.88 -10.57 13.55
N PHE A 123 -14.98 -9.25 13.71
CA PHE A 123 -13.99 -8.48 14.46
C PHE A 123 -14.43 -8.47 15.93
N GLY A 124 -14.17 -9.60 16.58
CA GLY A 124 -14.36 -9.73 18.02
C GLY A 124 -13.64 -8.59 18.74
N LYS A 125 -14.27 -8.08 19.80
CA LYS A 125 -13.63 -7.20 20.80
C LYS A 125 -12.40 -7.92 21.36
N TYR A 126 -11.24 -7.69 20.75
CA TYR A 126 -9.94 -8.01 21.33
C TYR A 126 -9.25 -6.68 21.60
N ASP A 127 -8.77 -6.56 22.83
CA ASP A 127 -8.26 -5.36 23.48
C ASP A 127 -6.85 -4.98 22.98
N ASP A 128 -6.36 -5.61 21.90
CA ASP A 128 -5.00 -5.48 21.41
C ASP A 128 -4.98 -5.04 19.94
N GLN A 129 -5.10 -3.72 19.73
CA GLN A 129 -5.10 -3.10 18.39
C GLN A 129 -3.78 -3.33 17.63
N VAL A 130 -2.72 -3.74 18.33
CA VAL A 130 -1.39 -3.97 17.77
C VAL A 130 -1.27 -5.32 17.06
N GLU A 131 -1.76 -6.40 17.67
CA GLU A 131 -1.82 -7.71 17.00
C GLU A 131 -2.76 -7.68 15.79
N GLU A 132 -3.78 -6.82 15.82
CA GLU A 132 -4.68 -6.57 14.68
C GLU A 132 -3.92 -5.99 13.47
N ILE A 133 -2.91 -5.13 13.65
CA ILE A 133 -2.19 -4.49 12.52
C ILE A 133 -1.33 -5.52 11.76
N ASP A 134 -0.59 -6.37 12.48
CA ASP A 134 0.27 -7.38 11.86
C ASP A 134 -0.58 -8.45 11.13
N ASP A 135 -1.73 -8.86 11.71
CA ASP A 135 -2.71 -9.74 11.05
C ASP A 135 -3.31 -9.08 9.79
N LEU A 136 -3.74 -7.82 9.87
CA LEU A 136 -4.27 -7.08 8.72
C LEU A 136 -3.26 -7.03 7.57
N CYS A 137 -1.99 -6.77 7.87
CA CYS A 137 -0.91 -6.77 6.88
C CYS A 137 -0.73 -8.14 6.22
N GLY A 138 -0.71 -9.23 7.00
CA GLY A 138 -0.64 -10.60 6.48
C GLY A 138 -1.84 -10.97 5.61
N ARG A 139 -3.04 -10.54 6.01
CA ARG A 139 -4.29 -10.78 5.27
C ARG A 139 -4.35 -10.00 3.96
N ILE A 140 -3.81 -8.78 3.89
CA ILE A 140 -3.72 -8.03 2.62
C ILE A 140 -2.98 -8.82 1.54
N LEU A 141 -1.97 -9.62 1.92
CA LEU A 141 -1.17 -10.39 0.97
C LEU A 141 -1.76 -11.74 0.59
N SER A 142 -2.77 -12.23 1.33
CA SER A 142 -3.34 -13.57 1.17
C SER A 142 -4.82 -13.57 0.76
N ASP A 143 -5.60 -12.59 1.22
CA ASP A 143 -7.04 -12.45 0.96
C ASP A 143 -7.32 -11.41 -0.13
N PHE A 144 -7.18 -11.84 -1.39
CA PHE A 144 -7.47 -11.00 -2.55
C PHE A 144 -8.95 -10.58 -2.64
N GLN A 145 -9.87 -11.36 -2.07
CA GLN A 145 -11.30 -11.07 -2.14
C GLN A 145 -11.66 -9.82 -1.34
N HIS A 146 -11.07 -9.67 -0.15
CA HIS A 146 -11.31 -8.56 0.76
C HIS A 146 -10.17 -7.53 0.80
N GLN A 147 -9.16 -7.67 -0.05
CA GLN A 147 -7.92 -6.87 -0.02
C GLN A 147 -8.17 -5.35 0.04
N GLU A 148 -9.10 -4.83 -0.75
CA GLU A 148 -9.43 -3.39 -0.72
C GLU A 148 -10.02 -2.95 0.64
N GLN A 149 -10.86 -3.77 1.25
CA GLN A 149 -11.46 -3.45 2.56
C GLN A 149 -10.42 -3.51 3.67
N LEU A 150 -9.46 -4.44 3.58
CA LEU A 150 -8.35 -4.53 4.51
C LEU A 150 -7.41 -3.32 4.38
N VAL A 151 -7.12 -2.87 3.16
CA VAL A 151 -6.36 -1.62 2.93
C VAL A 151 -7.10 -0.41 3.49
N ASP A 152 -8.41 -0.30 3.23
CA ASP A 152 -9.23 0.79 3.77
C ASP A 152 -9.29 0.75 5.31
N ARG A 153 -9.26 -0.45 5.91
CA ARG A 153 -9.20 -0.62 7.36
C ARG A 153 -7.87 -0.12 7.93
N ILE A 154 -6.73 -0.42 7.31
CA ILE A 154 -5.43 0.12 7.74
C ILE A 154 -5.41 1.65 7.66
N ILE A 155 -5.91 2.22 6.56
CA ILE A 155 -6.02 3.68 6.40
C ILE A 155 -6.88 4.27 7.50
N LYS A 156 -8.02 3.63 7.82
CA LYS A 156 -8.90 4.05 8.90
C LYS A 156 -8.23 3.97 10.27
N VAL A 157 -7.44 2.92 10.55
CA VAL A 157 -6.65 2.83 11.79
C VAL A 157 -5.68 4.01 11.91
N CYS A 158 -5.03 4.39 10.80
CA CYS A 158 -4.16 5.57 10.75
C CYS A 158 -4.93 6.87 11.05
N GLU A 159 -6.09 7.07 10.41
CA GLU A 159 -6.95 8.23 10.64
C GLU A 159 -7.48 8.31 12.08
N ASP A 160 -7.96 7.18 12.63
CA ASP A 160 -8.50 7.10 13.99
C ASP A 160 -7.40 7.35 15.04
N ALA A 161 -6.17 6.87 14.79
CA ALA A 161 -5.03 7.08 15.68
C ALA A 161 -4.51 8.52 15.61
N GLU A 162 -4.44 9.12 14.42
CA GLU A 162 -4.14 10.56 14.26
C GLU A 162 -5.14 11.43 15.00
N SER A 163 -6.44 11.19 14.83
CA SER A 163 -7.48 12.01 15.46
C SER A 163 -7.49 11.92 16.98
N LYS A 164 -6.92 10.84 17.55
CA LYS A 164 -6.74 10.65 19.00
C LYS A 164 -5.36 11.09 19.50
N ASN A 165 -4.45 11.50 18.61
CA ASN A 165 -3.04 11.72 18.90
C ASN A 165 -2.38 10.49 19.56
N ASP A 166 -2.75 9.29 19.11
CA ASP A 166 -2.25 8.02 19.64
C ASP A 166 -0.90 7.68 18.99
N VAL A 167 0.17 8.22 19.59
CA VAL A 167 1.55 8.06 19.10
C VAL A 167 1.98 6.60 19.07
N PHE A 168 1.51 5.79 20.03
CA PHE A 168 1.88 4.38 20.13
C PHE A 168 1.31 3.58 18.96
N VAL A 169 0.01 3.70 18.67
CA VAL A 169 -0.63 3.00 17.55
C VAL A 169 -0.06 3.48 16.21
N LEU A 170 0.14 4.78 16.04
CA LEU A 170 0.73 5.32 14.80
C LEU A 170 2.15 4.85 14.55
N SER A 171 3.02 4.88 15.58
CA SER A 171 4.41 4.44 15.43
C SER A 171 4.50 2.95 15.16
N LYS A 172 3.70 2.11 15.85
CA LYS A 172 3.65 0.67 15.59
C LYS A 172 3.10 0.37 14.19
N LEU A 173 2.04 1.04 13.76
CA LEU A 173 1.55 0.92 12.38
C LEU A 173 2.65 1.28 11.38
N CYS A 174 3.33 2.40 11.59
CA CYS A 174 4.35 2.86 10.67
C CYS A 174 5.56 1.90 10.61
N GLN A 175 5.96 1.37 11.76
CA GLN A 175 7.03 0.37 11.85
C GLN A 175 6.64 -0.92 11.11
N THR A 176 5.44 -1.46 11.36
CA THR A 176 4.96 -2.66 10.67
C THR A 176 4.91 -2.45 9.15
N LEU A 177 4.49 -1.28 8.68
CA LEU A 177 4.46 -0.97 7.25
C LEU A 177 5.87 -0.83 6.64
N ASP A 178 6.82 -0.22 7.35
CA ASP A 178 8.22 -0.13 6.91
C ASP A 178 8.88 -1.52 6.84
N ASP A 179 8.58 -2.39 7.81
CA ASP A 179 9.02 -3.79 7.84
C ASP A 179 8.38 -4.65 6.74
N ASN A 180 7.20 -4.23 6.22
CA ASN A 180 6.44 -4.94 5.19
C ASN A 180 6.24 -4.08 3.92
N PRO A 181 7.31 -3.77 3.16
CA PRO A 181 7.24 -2.86 2.02
C PRO A 181 6.33 -3.35 0.88
N LEU A 182 6.07 -4.65 0.81
CA LEU A 182 5.12 -5.23 -0.14
C LEU A 182 3.66 -4.83 0.17
N VAL A 183 3.31 -4.71 1.45
CA VAL A 183 1.98 -4.23 1.87
C VAL A 183 1.80 -2.80 1.43
N LEU A 184 2.81 -1.94 1.62
CA LEU A 184 2.80 -0.57 1.11
C LEU A 184 2.60 -0.52 -0.41
N ASP A 185 3.30 -1.37 -1.17
CA ASP A 185 3.16 -1.45 -2.63
C ASP A 185 1.74 -1.82 -3.05
N VAL A 186 1.11 -2.79 -2.38
CA VAL A 186 -0.29 -3.17 -2.61
C VAL A 186 -1.25 -2.05 -2.21
N MET A 187 -1.03 -1.41 -1.07
CA MET A 187 -1.84 -0.26 -0.63
C MET A 187 -1.82 0.86 -1.66
N HIS A 188 -0.63 1.22 -2.18
CA HIS A 188 -0.44 2.31 -3.14
C HIS A 188 -0.85 1.91 -4.57
N LEU A 189 -0.95 0.61 -4.86
CA LEU A 189 -1.61 0.11 -6.08
C LEU A 189 -3.13 0.35 -6.01
N LEU A 190 -3.73 0.10 -4.84
CA LEU A 190 -5.19 0.13 -4.67
C LEU A 190 -5.73 1.53 -4.35
N ARG A 191 -4.99 2.34 -3.62
CA ARG A 191 -5.36 3.68 -3.15
C ARG A 191 -4.30 4.72 -3.51
N SER A 192 -4.71 5.98 -3.54
CA SER A 192 -3.77 7.08 -3.74
C SER A 192 -2.80 7.16 -2.54
N PRO A 193 -1.51 7.49 -2.75
CA PRO A 193 -0.56 7.70 -1.67
C PRO A 193 -1.05 8.73 -0.63
N SER A 194 -1.84 9.73 -1.06
CA SER A 194 -2.47 10.71 -0.15
C SER A 194 -3.32 10.08 0.94
N ALA A 195 -3.96 8.93 0.69
CA ALA A 195 -4.87 8.32 1.65
C ALA A 195 -4.14 7.93 2.95
N LEU A 196 -2.86 7.53 2.85
CA LEU A 196 -2.03 7.26 4.01
C LEU A 196 -1.20 8.48 4.42
N LEU A 197 -0.66 9.24 3.47
CA LEU A 197 0.24 10.35 3.77
C LEU A 197 -0.45 11.54 4.45
N VAL A 198 -1.71 11.82 4.14
CA VAL A 198 -2.44 12.96 4.73
C VAL A 198 -2.70 12.82 6.23
N PRO A 199 -3.20 11.69 6.78
CA PRO A 199 -3.29 11.55 8.23
C PRO A 199 -1.90 11.61 8.89
N LEU A 200 -0.87 11.00 8.31
CA LEU A 200 0.48 11.09 8.87
C LEU A 200 1.03 12.53 8.84
N GLU A 201 0.78 13.29 7.78
CA GLU A 201 1.11 14.72 7.68
C GLU A 201 0.46 15.52 8.80
N ARG A 202 -0.84 15.33 9.04
CA ARG A 202 -1.57 16.05 10.10
C ARG A 202 -1.04 15.72 11.47
N PHE A 203 -0.75 14.45 11.75
CA PHE A 203 -0.14 14.03 13.00
C PHE A 203 1.20 14.74 13.23
N VAL A 204 2.10 14.70 12.24
CA VAL A 204 3.42 15.32 12.36
C VAL A 204 3.32 16.84 12.51
N ASN A 205 2.38 17.49 11.82
CA ASN A 205 2.19 18.94 11.92
C ASN A 205 1.59 19.38 13.27
N ASN A 206 0.83 18.51 13.92
CA ASN A 206 0.02 18.85 15.10
C ASN A 206 0.38 18.01 16.35
N LEU A 207 1.57 17.40 16.41
CA LEU A 207 1.98 16.60 17.57
C LEU A 207 1.81 17.43 18.86
N GLN A 208 0.88 17.02 19.70
CA GLN A 208 0.64 17.66 21.00
C GLN A 208 1.48 16.94 22.06
N GLN A 209 2.30 17.70 22.78
CA GLN A 209 2.94 17.23 24.01
C GLN A 209 2.12 17.74 25.19
N ASN A 210 1.79 16.89 26.17
CA ASN A 210 1.13 17.38 27.38
C ASN A 210 2.20 17.96 28.31
N GLU A 211 1.92 19.11 28.91
CA GLU A 211 2.83 19.73 29.88
C GLU A 211 3.04 18.88 31.15
N ASP A 212 2.12 17.95 31.40
CA ASP A 212 2.14 17.01 32.52
C ASP A 212 2.86 15.68 32.22
N ASP A 213 3.30 15.45 30.97
CA ASP A 213 3.99 14.21 30.59
C ASP A 213 5.37 14.15 31.27
N ASP A 214 5.75 12.97 31.77
CA ASP A 214 7.10 12.76 32.27
C ASP A 214 8.14 12.66 31.14
N ILE A 215 9.42 12.74 31.50
CA ILE A 215 10.53 12.74 30.53
C ILE A 215 10.51 11.45 29.68
N ASP A 216 10.15 10.31 30.28
CA ASP A 216 10.13 9.03 29.58
C ASP A 216 9.01 8.98 28.53
N THR A 217 7.81 9.49 28.87
CA THR A 217 6.69 9.63 27.94
C THR A 217 7.03 10.60 26.81
N CYS A 218 7.65 11.74 27.13
CA CYS A 218 8.09 12.71 26.13
C CYS A 218 9.09 12.08 25.14
N ASN A 219 10.09 11.35 25.64
CA ASN A 219 11.08 10.66 24.82
C ASN A 219 10.42 9.58 23.93
N SER A 220 9.50 8.78 24.48
CA SER A 220 8.77 7.77 23.71
C SER A 220 7.91 8.40 22.61
N ASN A 221 7.26 9.53 22.89
CA ASN A 221 6.48 10.25 21.89
C ASN A 221 7.36 10.80 20.76
N LEU A 222 8.57 11.29 21.08
CA LEU A 222 9.54 11.76 20.09
C LEU A 222 10.11 10.62 19.25
N GLU A 223 10.35 9.46 19.84
CA GLU A 223 10.74 8.25 19.10
C GLU A 223 9.64 7.82 18.13
N GLY A 224 8.39 7.76 18.60
CA GLY A 224 7.24 7.44 17.76
C GLY A 224 7.03 8.44 16.62
N PHE A 225 7.20 9.73 16.90
CA PHE A 225 7.21 10.78 15.88
C PHE A 225 8.31 10.56 14.82
N GLY A 226 9.51 10.18 15.25
CA GLY A 226 10.62 9.83 14.35
C GLY A 226 10.27 8.68 13.42
N ILE A 227 9.65 7.61 13.94
CA ILE A 227 9.21 6.45 13.15
C ILE A 227 8.20 6.88 12.06
N VAL A 228 7.22 7.71 12.42
CA VAL A 228 6.23 8.24 11.46
C VAL A 228 6.90 9.05 10.36
N LEU A 229 7.83 9.96 10.72
CA LEU A 229 8.57 10.75 9.74
C LEU A 229 9.41 9.89 8.79
N ILE A 230 10.07 8.85 9.31
CA ILE A 230 10.87 7.92 8.51
C ILE A 230 9.97 7.21 7.50
N LEU A 231 8.79 6.73 7.89
CA LEU A 231 7.87 6.11 6.94
C LEU A 231 7.44 7.10 5.84
N ILE A 232 7.10 8.34 6.19
CA ILE A 232 6.74 9.37 5.20
C ILE A 232 7.88 9.56 4.19
N MET A 233 9.13 9.70 4.66
CA MET A 233 10.30 9.80 3.78
C MET A 233 10.49 8.55 2.91
N SER A 234 10.34 7.36 3.50
CA SER A 234 10.44 6.07 2.82
C SER A 234 9.44 5.99 1.68
N ILE A 235 8.17 6.35 1.91
CA ILE A 235 7.11 6.37 0.89
C ILE A 235 7.45 7.37 -0.23
N ILE A 236 7.82 8.60 0.12
CA ILE A 236 8.14 9.65 -0.87
C ILE A 236 9.28 9.22 -1.77
N ARG A 237 10.34 8.65 -1.19
CA ARG A 237 11.50 8.17 -1.95
C ARG A 237 11.18 6.92 -2.75
N ARG A 238 10.44 5.96 -2.18
CA ARG A 238 10.13 4.67 -2.80
C ARG A 238 9.26 4.83 -4.05
N TYR A 239 8.32 5.77 -4.04
CA TYR A 239 7.38 5.99 -5.14
C TYR A 239 7.68 7.27 -5.96
N ASP A 240 8.87 7.85 -5.81
CA ASP A 240 9.33 9.06 -6.51
C ASP A 240 8.34 10.25 -6.44
N LEU A 241 7.76 10.47 -5.25
CA LEU A 241 6.70 11.47 -5.03
C LEU A 241 7.22 12.89 -4.80
N ALA A 242 8.55 13.08 -4.75
CA ALA A 242 9.17 14.38 -4.48
C ALA A 242 8.71 15.47 -5.47
N ARG A 243 8.42 15.10 -6.73
CA ARG A 243 7.96 16.04 -7.77
C ARG A 243 6.49 16.39 -7.68
N CYS A 244 5.70 15.63 -6.90
CA CYS A 244 4.25 15.77 -6.82
C CYS A 244 3.77 15.94 -5.37
N LEU A 245 4.62 16.43 -4.46
CA LEU A 245 4.28 16.70 -3.06
C LEU A 245 2.99 17.51 -2.90
N ASP A 246 2.78 18.51 -3.76
CA ASP A 246 1.57 19.34 -3.81
C ASP A 246 0.25 18.56 -4.03
N THR A 247 0.34 17.36 -4.60
CA THR A 247 -0.80 16.49 -4.87
C THR A 247 -1.01 15.46 -3.77
N VAL A 248 0.09 15.01 -3.16
CA VAL A 248 0.06 13.94 -2.16
C VAL A 248 -0.18 14.45 -0.74
N LEU A 249 0.40 15.61 -0.40
CA LEU A 249 0.23 16.33 0.86
C LEU A 249 -0.78 17.47 0.71
N LYS A 250 -1.43 17.88 1.80
CA LYS A 250 -2.49 18.91 1.80
C LYS A 250 -2.06 20.22 2.44
N GLU A 251 -1.16 20.20 3.43
CA GLU A 251 -0.78 21.38 4.19
C GLU A 251 0.56 21.95 3.73
N ARG A 252 0.53 22.77 2.67
CA ARG A 252 1.72 23.37 2.02
C ARG A 252 2.57 24.28 2.92
N HIS A 253 2.04 24.68 4.07
CA HIS A 253 2.74 25.49 5.07
C HIS A 253 2.99 24.72 6.36
N GLY A 254 2.61 23.45 6.42
CA GLY A 254 2.84 22.58 7.55
C GLY A 254 4.31 22.19 7.66
N PHE A 255 4.72 21.81 8.87
CA PHE A 255 6.07 21.37 9.16
C PHE A 255 6.51 20.25 8.21
N CYS A 256 5.69 19.22 8.03
CA CYS A 256 6.00 18.04 7.21
C CYS A 256 6.32 18.44 5.76
N TYR A 257 5.45 19.24 5.14
CA TYR A 257 5.64 19.70 3.76
C TYR A 257 6.93 20.52 3.61
N LEU A 258 7.15 21.51 4.49
CA LEU A 258 8.33 22.37 4.43
C LEU A 258 9.61 21.57 4.69
N TRP A 259 9.58 20.70 5.70
CA TRP A 259 10.70 19.85 6.07
C TRP A 259 11.10 18.93 4.91
N LEU A 260 10.14 18.30 4.23
CA LEU A 260 10.43 17.42 3.09
C LEU A 260 11.18 18.13 1.97
N HIS A 261 10.84 19.37 1.62
CA HIS A 261 11.56 20.18 0.62
C HIS A 261 13.01 20.52 1.02
N HIS A 262 13.31 20.49 2.31
CA HIS A 262 14.63 20.78 2.85
C HIS A 262 15.43 19.53 3.25
N THR A 263 14.87 18.33 3.05
CA THR A 263 15.53 17.06 3.41
C THR A 263 16.05 16.30 2.21
N SER A 264 17.00 15.40 2.46
CA SER A 264 17.57 14.50 1.45
C SER A 264 16.55 13.57 0.79
N ALA A 265 15.34 13.40 1.34
CA ALA A 265 14.28 12.59 0.72
C ALA A 265 13.77 13.17 -0.61
N THR A 266 13.88 14.48 -0.81
CA THR A 266 13.44 15.15 -2.05
C THR A 266 14.61 15.63 -2.91
N ILE A 267 15.82 15.63 -2.37
CA ILE A 267 17.05 15.98 -3.09
C ILE A 267 17.45 14.77 -3.95
N PRO A 268 17.48 14.88 -5.29
CA PRO A 268 17.90 13.78 -6.15
C PRO A 268 19.32 13.33 -5.79
N ALA A 269 19.63 12.02 -5.83
CA ALA A 269 21.00 11.54 -5.61
C ALA A 269 22.03 12.19 -6.58
N ALA A 270 21.58 12.54 -7.79
CA ALA A 270 22.37 13.31 -8.77
C ALA A 270 22.68 14.76 -8.32
N SER A 271 22.00 15.28 -7.30
CA SER A 271 22.30 16.58 -6.69
C SER A 271 23.55 16.53 -5.82
N MET A 272 23.96 15.37 -5.28
CA MET A 272 25.24 15.25 -4.56
C MET A 272 26.44 15.42 -5.51
N SER A 273 26.33 14.94 -6.75
CA SER A 273 27.35 15.19 -7.80
C SER A 273 27.36 16.64 -8.30
N ASN A 274 26.29 17.41 -8.05
CA ASN A 274 26.18 18.82 -8.40
C ASN A 274 26.39 19.76 -7.19
N MET A 275 26.80 19.22 -6.04
CA MET A 275 27.14 20.05 -4.88
C MET A 275 28.37 20.90 -5.19
N THR A 276 28.35 22.15 -4.74
CA THR A 276 29.55 22.98 -4.75
C THR A 276 30.62 22.33 -3.87
N PRO A 277 31.92 22.55 -4.18
CA PRO A 277 33.00 22.01 -3.36
C PRO A 277 32.90 22.42 -1.89
N ASP A 278 32.36 23.61 -1.61
CA ASP A 278 32.11 24.11 -0.25
C ASP A 278 31.04 23.29 0.47
N MET A 279 29.95 22.93 -0.22
CA MET A 279 28.86 22.12 0.37
C MET A 279 29.30 20.67 0.59
N GLN A 280 30.12 20.12 -0.30
CA GLN A 280 30.75 18.81 -0.09
C GLN A 280 31.72 18.82 1.10
N SER A 281 32.53 19.88 1.25
CA SER A 281 33.44 20.04 2.38
C SER A 281 32.69 20.18 3.70
N LEU A 282 31.64 21.01 3.75
CA LEU A 282 30.78 21.19 4.91
C LEU A 282 30.11 19.87 5.30
N MET A 283 29.50 19.16 4.34
CA MET A 283 28.84 17.88 4.59
C MET A 283 29.85 16.82 5.06
N GLY A 284 31.07 16.79 4.51
CA GLY A 284 32.15 15.93 4.98
C GLY A 284 32.52 16.21 6.44
N ARG A 285 32.61 17.49 6.83
CA ARG A 285 32.85 17.88 8.23
C ARG A 285 31.71 17.46 9.16
N TRP A 286 30.45 17.58 8.71
CA TRP A 286 29.28 17.08 9.47
C TRP A 286 29.31 15.57 9.66
N ILE A 287 29.61 14.81 8.60
CA ILE A 287 29.71 13.35 8.68
C ILE A 287 30.85 12.96 9.63
N THR A 288 32.02 13.58 9.52
CA THR A 288 33.13 13.31 10.46
C THR A 288 32.78 13.69 11.89
N ALA A 289 32.13 14.83 12.13
CA ALA A 289 31.77 15.26 13.49
C ALA A 289 30.66 14.40 14.13
N LEU A 290 29.74 13.86 13.33
CA LEU A 290 28.63 13.02 13.82
C LEU A 290 29.03 11.56 14.04
N PHE A 291 29.94 11.03 13.21
CA PHE A 291 30.33 9.61 13.25
C PHE A 291 31.71 9.35 13.84
N ASP A 292 32.55 10.38 14.00
CA ASP A 292 33.82 10.29 14.72
C ASP A 292 33.64 10.80 16.16
N SER A 293 34.29 10.12 17.11
CA SER A 293 34.07 10.23 18.57
C SER A 293 34.35 11.61 19.22
N MET A 294 34.67 12.63 18.42
CA MET A 294 35.09 13.96 18.87
C MET A 294 33.92 14.96 19.07
N GLY A 295 32.70 14.56 18.71
CA GLY A 295 31.50 15.38 18.91
C GLY A 295 31.41 16.60 17.98
N ILE A 296 30.27 17.29 18.07
CA ILE A 296 29.97 18.46 17.22
C ILE A 296 30.66 19.70 17.82
N SER A 297 31.69 20.20 17.14
CA SER A 297 32.41 21.44 17.50
C SER A 297 31.62 22.69 17.10
N ASP A 298 31.70 23.78 17.88
CA ASP A 298 31.08 25.09 17.60
C ASP A 298 31.50 25.68 16.23
N ASP A 299 32.68 25.33 15.71
CA ASP A 299 33.14 25.76 14.37
C ASP A 299 32.32 25.17 13.22
N LEU A 300 31.48 24.17 13.51
CA LEU A 300 30.57 23.53 12.56
C LEU A 300 29.21 24.23 12.47
N ILE A 301 28.88 25.06 13.48
CA ILE A 301 27.59 25.74 13.66
C ILE A 301 27.61 27.17 13.07
N GLN A 302 28.79 27.72 12.76
CA GLN A 302 28.99 29.00 12.05
C GLN A 302 28.98 28.84 10.53
#